data_AF-I7GFP8-F1
#
_entry.id   AF-I7GFP8-F1
#
_cell.length_a   1.000
_cell.length_b   1.000
_cell.length_c   1.000
_cell.angle_alpha   90.00
_cell.angle_beta   90.00
_cell.angle_gamma   90.00
#
_symmetry.space_group_name_H-M   'P 1'
#
loop_
_entity.id
_entity.type
_entity.pdbx_description
1 polymer ?
#
loop_
_entity_poly.entity_id
_entity_poly.type
_entity_poly.pdbx_seq_one_letter_code
_entity_poly.pdbx_strand_id
1 'polypeptide(L)'
;MVCPQLLQQYVRERVPGSQPTRVCPGSCSTPHASHRSGATSAHATAQTVAATGDRKLDFACPCARVLSPPVEYFTADLHLAHPKLARLRGFDTVASHDAAVMAQLYRLSPETDELWVLGDICSGGVASMESALAQLSTLHVPMHLVTGNHDPVSPMYRNAQKHFADYAVVFASVQQVARTKVGGEGVMLSHFPYAGTPDRFSRKSFDQYQLPDLGMWLIHGHTHSGERRSGKRSICVSLEAWDLRPASAEEITAEMQLR
;
A
#
# COMPACT_ATOMS: atom_id res chain seq x y z
N MET A 1 -35.80 10.01 8.49
CA MET A 1 -35.84 11.49 8.43
C MET A 1 -34.60 12.00 9.15
N VAL A 2 -33.55 12.38 8.42
CA VAL A 2 -32.34 13.04 8.92
C VAL A 2 -31.99 14.13 7.91
N CYS A 3 -31.76 15.34 8.42
CA CYS A 3 -31.64 16.60 7.68
C CYS A 3 -30.18 16.87 7.25
N PRO A 4 -29.93 17.37 6.02
CA PRO A 4 -28.59 17.67 5.50
C PRO A 4 -28.23 19.15 5.66
N GLN A 5 -26.99 19.49 6.04
CA GLN A 5 -26.35 20.78 5.77
C GLN A 5 -24.92 20.80 6.33
N LEU A 6 -23.93 20.87 5.43
CA LEU A 6 -22.72 21.72 5.56
C LEU A 6 -21.86 21.53 4.30
N LEU A 7 -22.32 22.14 3.22
CA LEU A 7 -21.49 22.54 2.09
C LEU A 7 -21.37 24.07 2.16
N GLN A 8 -20.20 24.60 1.79
CA GLN A 8 -19.79 26.01 1.73
C GLN A 8 -19.10 26.54 2.98
N GLN A 9 -17.77 26.61 2.90
CA GLN A 9 -17.02 27.86 3.00
C GLN A 9 -15.53 27.56 2.81
N TYR A 10 -14.99 27.77 1.61
CA TYR A 10 -13.58 28.18 1.42
C TYR A 10 -13.39 28.71 -0.02
N VAL A 11 -13.96 29.88 -0.28
CA VAL A 11 -13.50 30.77 -1.35
C VAL A 11 -13.44 32.17 -0.74
N ARG A 12 -12.24 32.64 -0.41
CA ARG A 12 -11.95 34.07 -0.22
C ARG A 12 -10.60 34.41 -0.84
N GLU A 13 -10.72 35.02 -2.01
CA GLU A 13 -10.03 36.25 -2.45
C GLU A 13 -8.52 36.39 -2.18
N ARG A 14 -7.76 36.38 -3.28
CA ARG A 14 -6.37 36.84 -3.35
C ARG A 14 -6.34 38.38 -3.35
N VAL A 15 -5.57 38.97 -2.44
CA VAL A 15 -5.06 40.35 -2.56
C VAL A 15 -3.57 40.28 -2.92
N PRO A 16 -3.07 41.01 -3.93
CA PRO A 16 -1.67 40.98 -4.32
C PRO A 16 -0.84 42.02 -3.55
N GLY A 17 0.29 41.59 -2.98
CA GLY A 17 1.35 42.49 -2.50
C GLY A 17 1.61 42.49 -0.99
N SER A 18 2.14 41.39 -0.45
CA SER A 18 2.93 41.41 0.80
C SER A 18 3.77 40.13 0.90
N GLN A 19 5.09 40.27 1.02
CA GLN A 19 6.03 39.17 1.21
C GLN A 19 5.80 38.45 2.55
N PRO A 20 5.91 37.12 2.64
CA PRO A 20 5.83 36.41 3.91
C PRO A 20 7.20 36.41 4.61
N THR A 21 7.28 37.05 5.78
CA THR A 21 8.37 36.90 6.74
C THR A 21 8.26 35.56 7.45
N ARG A 22 9.37 34.82 7.49
CA ARG A 22 9.53 33.58 8.27
C ARG A 22 9.49 33.89 9.76
N VAL A 23 8.69 33.13 10.51
CA VAL A 23 8.85 32.99 11.97
C VAL A 23 8.85 31.49 12.30
N CYS A 24 10.01 30.98 12.72
CA CYS A 24 10.17 29.66 13.31
C CYS A 24 10.01 29.77 14.84
N PRO A 25 9.25 28.89 15.51
CA PRO A 25 9.27 28.83 16.97
C PRO A 25 10.25 27.76 17.49
N GLY A 26 11.19 28.21 18.32
CA GLY A 26 11.56 27.57 19.58
C GLY A 26 12.53 26.39 19.56
N SER A 27 13.82 26.66 19.77
CA SER A 27 14.81 25.70 20.26
C SER A 27 14.71 25.50 21.77
N CYS A 28 14.58 24.26 22.22
CA CYS A 28 14.62 23.87 23.63
C CYS A 28 16.04 23.43 24.00
N SER A 29 16.72 24.21 24.85
CA SER A 29 18.06 23.94 25.36
C SER A 29 17.95 23.34 26.77
N THR A 30 18.39 22.10 26.96
CA THR A 30 18.56 21.47 28.28
C THR A 30 19.95 21.77 28.85
N PRO A 31 20.10 22.16 30.13
CA PRO A 31 21.40 22.21 30.78
C PRO A 31 21.79 20.86 31.39
N HIS A 32 23.00 20.40 31.07
CA HIS A 32 23.69 19.31 31.79
C HIS A 32 24.37 19.87 33.04
N ALA A 33 23.93 19.43 34.23
CA ALA A 33 24.63 19.68 35.49
C ALA A 33 25.20 18.36 36.01
N SER A 34 26.52 18.29 36.09
CA SER A 34 27.29 17.23 36.72
C SER A 34 27.45 17.53 38.22
N HIS A 35 27.10 16.59 39.09
CA HIS A 35 27.45 16.67 40.51
C HIS A 35 28.07 15.38 41.03
N ARG A 36 29.15 15.60 41.77
CA ARG A 36 30.08 14.66 42.39
C ARG A 36 29.47 13.94 43.59
N SER A 37 30.01 12.74 43.80
CA SER A 37 29.88 11.88 44.99
C SER A 37 30.38 12.55 46.27
N GLY A 38 29.62 12.37 47.36
CA GLY A 38 30.04 12.64 48.74
C GLY A 38 29.12 11.90 49.71
N ALA A 39 29.69 10.98 50.50
CA ALA A 39 28.99 10.15 51.47
C ALA A 39 28.70 10.91 52.78
N THR A 40 27.62 10.55 53.48
CA THR A 40 27.59 10.26 54.94
C THR A 40 26.18 9.87 55.42
N SER A 41 26.16 9.06 56.47
CA SER A 41 25.04 8.29 57.03
C SER A 41 23.99 9.11 57.80
N ALA A 42 22.75 8.62 57.83
CA ALA A 42 21.93 8.59 59.05
C ALA A 42 20.80 7.56 58.92
N HIS A 43 20.64 6.74 59.96
CA HIS A 43 19.55 5.80 60.18
C HIS A 43 18.21 6.52 60.39
N ALA A 44 17.14 6.01 59.76
CA ALA A 44 15.78 6.11 60.28
C ALA A 44 14.92 4.95 59.77
N THR A 45 14.43 4.15 60.71
CA THR A 45 13.46 3.06 60.57
C THR A 45 12.06 3.60 60.31
N ALA A 46 11.34 3.07 59.31
CA ALA A 46 9.87 3.09 59.28
C ALA A 46 9.29 2.07 58.28
N GLN A 47 8.74 1.00 58.86
CA GLN A 47 7.48 0.33 58.52
C GLN A 47 7.13 0.00 57.06
N THR A 48 7.15 -1.29 56.80
CA THR A 48 6.47 -2.03 55.74
C THR A 48 4.97 -1.71 55.73
N VAL A 49 4.48 -1.11 54.64
CA VAL A 49 3.05 -1.08 54.31
C VAL A 49 2.85 -1.94 53.08
N ALA A 50 2.12 -3.05 53.24
CA ALA A 50 1.77 -3.96 52.18
C ALA A 50 0.89 -3.25 51.14
N ALA A 51 1.37 -3.18 49.89
CA ALA A 51 0.56 -2.74 48.77
C ALA A 51 -0.49 -3.82 48.46
N THR A 52 -1.73 -3.54 48.86
CA THR A 52 -2.92 -4.30 48.46
C THR A 52 -3.08 -4.26 46.96
N GLY A 53 -3.26 -5.45 46.35
CA GLY A 53 -3.33 -5.67 44.92
C GLY A 53 -4.37 -4.80 44.22
N ASP A 54 -3.90 -4.09 43.20
CA ASP A 54 -4.70 -3.33 42.26
C ASP A 54 -5.39 -4.33 41.30
N ARG A 55 -6.63 -4.73 41.64
CA ARG A 55 -7.48 -5.49 40.73
C ARG A 55 -7.90 -4.54 39.60
N LYS A 56 -7.20 -4.61 38.47
CA LYS A 56 -7.70 -4.07 37.19
C LYS A 56 -9.07 -4.69 36.92
N LEU A 57 -10.10 -3.87 37.04
CA LEU A 57 -11.43 -4.21 36.56
C LEU A 57 -11.41 -4.00 35.04
N ASP A 58 -11.34 -5.10 34.31
CA ASP A 58 -11.43 -5.12 32.85
C ASP A 58 -12.86 -4.71 32.43
N PHE A 59 -13.06 -3.43 32.13
CA PHE A 59 -14.24 -2.95 31.42
C PHE A 59 -14.10 -3.30 29.92
N ALA A 60 -14.41 -4.54 29.55
CA ALA A 60 -14.58 -4.89 28.15
C ALA A 60 -15.91 -4.34 27.63
N CYS A 61 -15.89 -3.46 26.60
CA CYS A 61 -17.12 -3.10 25.88
C CYS A 61 -17.70 -4.37 25.25
N PRO A 62 -18.97 -4.73 25.50
CA PRO A 62 -19.62 -5.86 24.85
C PRO A 62 -19.78 -5.70 23.32
N CYS A 63 -19.34 -4.56 22.77
CA CYS A 63 -19.39 -4.19 21.36
C CYS A 63 -18.08 -4.45 20.59
N ALA A 64 -16.96 -4.67 21.27
CA ALA A 64 -15.68 -4.88 20.61
C ALA A 64 -15.62 -6.32 20.09
N ARG A 65 -16.25 -6.57 18.93
CA ARG A 65 -15.83 -7.70 18.10
C ARG A 65 -14.34 -7.55 17.89
N VAL A 66 -13.57 -8.52 18.37
CA VAL A 66 -12.21 -8.74 17.89
C VAL A 66 -12.39 -9.15 16.43
N LEU A 67 -12.40 -8.15 15.54
CA LEU A 67 -12.33 -8.42 14.12
C LEU A 67 -10.98 -9.09 13.90
N SER A 68 -11.00 -10.28 13.28
CA SER A 68 -9.78 -10.89 12.76
C SER A 68 -9.06 -9.86 11.89
N PRO A 69 -7.72 -9.87 11.85
CA PRO A 69 -6.98 -8.98 10.95
C PRO A 69 -7.49 -9.19 9.51
N PRO A 70 -7.52 -8.12 8.70
CA PRO A 70 -8.05 -8.20 7.35
C PRO A 70 -7.30 -9.25 6.52
N VAL A 71 -8.01 -9.90 5.61
CA VAL A 71 -7.44 -10.81 4.64
C VAL A 71 -6.83 -9.98 3.51
N GLU A 72 -5.51 -10.03 3.37
CA GLU A 72 -4.82 -9.34 2.28
C GLU A 72 -4.98 -10.11 0.95
N TYR A 73 -5.28 -9.36 -0.11
CA TYR A 73 -5.28 -9.83 -1.48
C TYR A 73 -4.26 -9.04 -2.30
N PHE A 74 -3.65 -9.70 -3.29
CA PHE A 74 -2.58 -9.15 -4.12
C PHE A 74 -2.93 -9.31 -5.58
N THR A 75 -2.77 -8.26 -6.37
CA THR A 75 -2.95 -8.28 -7.82
C THR A 75 -1.99 -7.30 -8.47
N ALA A 76 -1.77 -7.43 -9.78
CA ALA A 76 -0.97 -6.50 -10.56
C ALA A 76 -1.42 -6.49 -12.02
N ASP A 77 -0.98 -5.48 -12.75
CA ASP A 77 -1.13 -5.40 -14.20
C ASP A 77 -2.61 -5.39 -14.63
N LEU A 78 -3.46 -4.66 -13.90
CA LEU A 78 -4.89 -4.58 -14.22
C LEU A 78 -5.10 -4.07 -15.65
N HIS A 79 -4.32 -3.06 -16.05
CA HIS A 79 -4.36 -2.44 -17.37
C HIS A 79 -5.78 -2.18 -17.87
N LEU A 80 -6.57 -1.55 -17.01
CA LEU A 80 -7.87 -1.03 -17.39
C LEU A 80 -7.70 -0.02 -18.53
N ALA A 81 -8.73 0.09 -19.37
CA ALA A 81 -8.74 0.97 -20.54
C ALA A 81 -7.61 0.71 -21.57
N HIS A 82 -7.01 -0.50 -21.62
CA HIS A 82 -5.88 -0.80 -22.51
C HIS A 82 -6.22 -1.77 -23.67
N PRO A 83 -6.42 -1.28 -24.92
CA PRO A 83 -6.89 -2.10 -26.04
C PRO A 83 -6.01 -3.29 -26.41
N LYS A 84 -4.69 -3.10 -26.38
CA LYS A 84 -3.75 -4.17 -26.80
C LYS A 84 -3.79 -5.33 -25.82
N LEU A 85 -3.85 -5.07 -24.52
CA LEU A 85 -3.84 -6.13 -23.51
C LEU A 85 -5.21 -6.80 -23.39
N ALA A 86 -6.31 -6.05 -23.51
CA ALA A 86 -7.65 -6.63 -23.58
C ALA A 86 -7.70 -7.76 -24.64
N ARG A 87 -7.19 -7.48 -25.85
CA ARG A 87 -7.10 -8.48 -26.92
C ARG A 87 -6.16 -9.64 -26.59
N LEU A 88 -5.00 -9.38 -25.98
CA LEU A 88 -4.06 -10.45 -25.60
C LEU A 88 -4.63 -11.39 -24.52
N ARG A 89 -5.51 -10.88 -23.67
CA ARG A 89 -6.28 -11.65 -22.67
C ARG A 89 -7.52 -12.33 -23.27
N GLY A 90 -7.74 -12.21 -24.58
CA GLY A 90 -8.83 -12.89 -25.28
C GLY A 90 -10.17 -12.15 -25.27
N PHE A 91 -10.19 -10.86 -24.96
CA PHE A 91 -11.43 -10.06 -24.99
C PHE A 91 -11.59 -9.31 -26.32
N ASP A 92 -12.81 -9.31 -26.85
CA ASP A 92 -13.15 -8.60 -28.08
C ASP A 92 -13.18 -7.08 -27.89
N THR A 93 -13.52 -6.62 -26.67
CA THR A 93 -13.59 -5.19 -26.34
C THR A 93 -12.89 -4.86 -25.03
N VAL A 94 -12.42 -3.62 -24.91
CA VAL A 94 -11.88 -3.07 -23.66
C VAL A 94 -12.92 -3.12 -22.55
N ALA A 95 -14.18 -2.77 -22.85
CA ALA A 95 -15.25 -2.80 -21.86
C ALA A 95 -15.50 -4.20 -21.30
N SER A 96 -15.49 -5.25 -22.14
CA SER A 96 -15.64 -6.64 -21.67
C SER A 96 -14.46 -7.10 -20.82
N HIS A 97 -13.24 -6.66 -21.16
CA HIS A 97 -12.04 -6.94 -20.37
C HIS A 97 -12.12 -6.28 -18.99
N ASP A 98 -12.35 -4.96 -18.97
CA ASP A 98 -12.40 -4.17 -17.75
C ASP A 98 -13.52 -4.69 -16.82
N ALA A 99 -14.69 -5.01 -17.38
CA ALA A 99 -15.80 -5.60 -16.62
C ALA A 99 -15.43 -6.94 -15.99
N ALA A 100 -14.70 -7.81 -16.70
CA ALA A 100 -14.29 -9.11 -16.17
C ALA A 100 -13.27 -8.99 -15.04
N VAL A 101 -12.30 -8.07 -15.17
CA VAL A 101 -11.33 -7.76 -14.11
C VAL A 101 -12.04 -7.17 -12.89
N MET A 102 -12.86 -6.14 -13.08
CA MET A 102 -13.60 -5.48 -12.00
C MET A 102 -14.56 -6.45 -11.30
N ALA A 103 -15.18 -7.38 -12.03
CA ALA A 103 -16.07 -8.40 -11.44
C ALA A 103 -15.37 -9.31 -10.43
N GLN A 104 -14.05 -9.53 -10.55
CA GLN A 104 -13.30 -10.27 -9.53
C GLN A 104 -12.99 -9.38 -8.32
N LEU A 105 -12.67 -8.11 -8.54
CA LEU A 105 -12.41 -7.16 -7.46
C LEU A 105 -13.65 -6.88 -6.60
N TYR A 106 -14.84 -6.84 -7.20
CA TYR A 106 -16.10 -6.69 -6.48
C TYR A 106 -16.46 -7.88 -5.56
N ARG A 107 -15.76 -9.02 -5.67
CA ARG A 107 -15.98 -10.17 -4.78
C ARG A 107 -15.31 -9.96 -3.41
N LEU A 108 -14.40 -9.01 -3.28
CA LEU A 108 -13.72 -8.69 -2.03
C LEU A 108 -14.69 -7.98 -1.09
N SER A 109 -14.68 -8.41 0.17
CA SER A 109 -15.52 -7.88 1.25
C SER A 109 -14.87 -6.63 1.86
N PRO A 110 -15.53 -5.47 1.84
CA PRO A 110 -14.97 -4.24 2.41
C PRO A 110 -14.84 -4.26 3.93
N GLU A 111 -15.50 -5.18 4.62
CA GLU A 111 -15.43 -5.30 6.09
C GLU A 111 -14.26 -6.17 6.56
N THR A 112 -13.71 -7.02 5.69
CA THR A 112 -12.77 -8.08 6.09
C THR A 112 -11.54 -8.16 5.22
N ASP A 113 -11.51 -7.54 4.06
CA ASP A 113 -10.46 -7.73 3.06
C ASP A 113 -9.74 -6.41 2.78
N GLU A 114 -8.50 -6.50 2.33
CA GLU A 114 -7.72 -5.38 1.81
C GLU A 114 -7.02 -5.80 0.51
N LEU A 115 -6.89 -4.86 -0.43
CA LEU A 115 -6.31 -5.14 -1.75
C LEU A 115 -5.01 -4.36 -1.98
N TRP A 116 -3.92 -5.09 -2.18
CA TRP A 116 -2.66 -4.58 -2.72
C TRP A 116 -2.63 -4.71 -4.24
N VAL A 117 -2.51 -3.57 -4.92
CA VAL A 117 -2.32 -3.49 -6.37
C VAL A 117 -0.86 -3.16 -6.67
N LEU A 118 -0.11 -4.10 -7.24
CA LEU A 118 1.31 -3.96 -7.56
C LEU A 118 1.50 -3.44 -8.98
N GLY A 119 0.89 -2.28 -9.23
CA GLY A 119 1.20 -1.43 -10.36
C GLY A 119 0.45 -1.75 -11.64
N ASP A 120 0.61 -0.86 -12.60
CA ASP A 120 0.08 -0.93 -13.95
C ASP A 120 -1.45 -1.06 -13.96
N ILE A 121 -2.11 -0.13 -13.26
CA ILE A 121 -3.58 -0.07 -13.24
C ILE A 121 -4.16 0.31 -14.60
N CYS A 122 -3.35 1.00 -15.42
CA CYS A 122 -3.72 1.52 -16.72
C CYS A 122 -2.49 1.55 -17.65
N SER A 123 -2.71 1.89 -18.91
CA SER A 123 -1.62 2.24 -19.84
C SER A 123 -2.17 3.11 -20.97
N GLY A 124 -1.36 4.05 -21.46
CA GLY A 124 -1.77 4.99 -22.52
C GLY A 124 -1.96 6.45 -22.09
N GLY A 125 -1.49 6.83 -20.90
CA GLY A 125 -1.45 8.23 -20.44
C GLY A 125 -2.64 8.65 -19.58
N VAL A 126 -2.82 9.97 -19.42
CA VAL A 126 -3.72 10.58 -18.42
C VAL A 126 -5.19 10.15 -18.59
N ALA A 127 -5.71 10.10 -19.81
CA ALA A 127 -7.10 9.68 -20.03
C ALA A 127 -7.36 8.20 -19.62
N SER A 128 -6.36 7.33 -19.83
CA SER A 128 -6.43 5.93 -19.40
C SER A 128 -6.36 5.82 -17.87
N MET A 129 -5.50 6.64 -17.25
CA MET A 129 -5.40 6.78 -15.79
C MET A 129 -6.71 7.26 -15.17
N GLU A 130 -7.32 8.33 -15.70
CA GLU A 130 -8.60 8.85 -15.22
C GLU A 130 -9.71 7.79 -15.32
N SER A 131 -9.78 7.05 -16.44
CA SER A 131 -10.73 5.95 -16.62
C SER A 131 -10.52 4.83 -15.61
N ALA A 132 -9.26 4.39 -15.41
CA ALA A 132 -8.93 3.34 -14.47
C ALA A 132 -9.23 3.74 -13.02
N LEU A 133 -8.86 4.96 -12.62
CA LEU A 133 -9.14 5.50 -11.28
C LEU A 133 -10.65 5.64 -11.04
N ALA A 134 -11.41 6.12 -12.05
CA ALA A 134 -12.86 6.20 -11.96
C ALA A 134 -13.49 4.82 -11.73
N GLN A 135 -13.05 3.79 -12.47
CA GLN A 135 -13.52 2.42 -12.25
C GLN A 135 -13.13 1.91 -10.85
N LEU A 136 -11.86 2.03 -10.45
CA LEU A 136 -11.39 1.54 -9.15
C LEU A 136 -12.05 2.26 -7.96
N SER A 137 -12.38 3.54 -8.09
CA SER A 137 -13.08 4.31 -7.04
C SER A 137 -14.47 3.80 -6.69
N THR A 138 -15.04 2.90 -7.51
CA THR A 138 -16.32 2.23 -7.21
C THR A 138 -16.18 1.06 -6.23
N LEU A 139 -14.94 0.62 -5.96
CA LEU A 139 -14.66 -0.44 -5.00
C LEU A 139 -14.70 0.12 -3.58
N HIS A 140 -15.36 -0.61 -2.67
CA HIS A 140 -15.43 -0.24 -1.26
C HIS A 140 -14.35 -0.89 -0.41
N VAL A 141 -13.60 -1.85 -0.97
CA VAL A 141 -12.48 -2.49 -0.28
C VAL A 141 -11.33 -1.48 -0.14
N PRO A 142 -10.65 -1.40 1.02
CA PRO A 142 -9.44 -0.60 1.13
C PRO A 142 -8.37 -1.07 0.13
N MET A 143 -7.77 -0.12 -0.58
CA MET A 143 -6.77 -0.41 -1.61
C MET A 143 -5.44 0.29 -1.34
N HIS A 144 -4.34 -0.42 -1.59
CA HIS A 144 -2.99 0.10 -1.54
C HIS A 144 -2.30 -0.10 -2.90
N LEU A 145 -1.64 0.94 -3.41
CA LEU A 145 -0.91 0.89 -4.67
C LEU A 145 0.60 0.84 -4.43
N VAL A 146 1.27 -0.12 -5.06
CA VAL A 146 2.70 -0.10 -5.35
C VAL A 146 2.87 0.22 -6.83
N THR A 147 3.36 1.41 -7.16
CA THR A 147 3.30 1.98 -8.51
C THR A 147 4.08 1.15 -9.54
N GLY A 148 3.46 0.89 -10.68
CA GLY A 148 4.09 0.22 -11.82
C GLY A 148 4.72 1.17 -12.82
N ASN A 149 5.31 0.63 -13.89
CA ASN A 149 6.01 1.45 -14.88
C ASN A 149 5.06 2.17 -15.85
N HIS A 150 3.81 1.73 -15.96
CA HIS A 150 2.79 2.35 -16.81
C HIS A 150 1.90 3.34 -16.05
N ASP A 151 1.95 3.35 -14.72
CA ASP A 151 1.23 4.31 -13.91
C ASP A 151 1.82 5.72 -14.06
N PRO A 152 1.07 6.76 -14.45
CA PRO A 152 1.62 8.11 -14.60
C PRO A 152 2.23 8.71 -13.32
N VAL A 153 1.85 8.20 -12.13
CA VAL A 153 2.44 8.57 -10.84
C VAL A 153 3.81 7.90 -10.57
N SER A 154 4.25 7.01 -11.45
CA SER A 154 5.54 6.31 -11.36
C SER A 154 6.73 7.26 -11.45
N PRO A 155 7.78 7.08 -10.63
CA PRO A 155 8.99 7.91 -10.69
C PRO A 155 9.73 7.83 -12.03
N MET A 156 9.38 6.88 -12.89
CA MET A 156 9.90 6.78 -14.27
C MET A 156 9.49 7.96 -15.15
N TYR A 157 8.43 8.67 -14.79
CA TYR A 157 7.95 9.84 -15.51
C TYR A 157 8.42 11.15 -14.85
N ARG A 158 8.87 12.11 -15.66
CA ARG A 158 9.16 13.45 -15.14
C ARG A 158 7.88 14.11 -14.66
N ASN A 159 7.94 14.71 -13.47
CA ASN A 159 6.80 15.36 -12.82
C ASN A 159 5.65 14.41 -12.42
N ALA A 160 5.91 13.12 -12.27
CA ALA A 160 4.92 12.11 -11.88
C ALA A 160 4.13 12.46 -10.60
N GLN A 161 4.77 13.17 -9.65
CA GLN A 161 4.15 13.62 -8.42
C GLN A 161 2.91 14.51 -8.62
N LYS A 162 2.73 15.10 -9.82
CA LYS A 162 1.53 15.87 -10.16
C LYS A 162 0.26 15.03 -10.14
N HIS A 163 0.38 13.73 -10.42
CA HIS A 163 -0.73 12.78 -10.43
C HIS A 163 -1.00 12.17 -9.05
N PHE A 164 -0.14 12.40 -8.06
CA PHE A 164 -0.28 11.78 -6.73
C PHE A 164 -1.64 12.05 -6.09
N ALA A 165 -2.17 13.27 -6.21
CA ALA A 165 -3.45 13.62 -5.62
C ALA A 165 -4.60 12.79 -6.20
N ASP A 166 -4.60 12.53 -7.51
CA ASP A 166 -5.64 11.74 -8.19
C ASP A 166 -5.64 10.28 -7.68
N TYR A 167 -4.44 9.71 -7.51
CA TYR A 167 -4.29 8.37 -6.96
C TYR A 167 -4.65 8.30 -5.47
N ALA A 168 -4.27 9.30 -4.66
CA ALA A 168 -4.51 9.33 -3.22
C ALA A 168 -5.99 9.49 -2.86
N VAL A 169 -6.86 9.87 -3.81
CA VAL A 169 -8.32 9.84 -3.64
C VAL A 169 -8.86 8.41 -3.66
N VAL A 170 -8.21 7.51 -4.41
CA VAL A 170 -8.67 6.13 -4.63
C VAL A 170 -7.96 5.13 -3.74
N PHE A 171 -6.67 5.35 -3.45
CA PHE A 171 -5.83 4.43 -2.68
C PHE A 171 -5.50 4.99 -1.30
N ALA A 172 -5.64 4.15 -0.28
CA ALA A 172 -5.25 4.46 1.10
C ALA A 172 -3.74 4.70 1.24
N SER A 173 -2.92 4.10 0.36
CA SER A 173 -1.50 4.43 0.23
C SER A 173 -1.02 4.28 -1.21
N VAL A 174 -0.07 5.12 -1.62
CA VAL A 174 0.63 5.03 -2.92
C VAL A 174 2.13 5.03 -2.65
N GLN A 175 2.81 3.95 -3.03
CA GLN A 175 4.21 3.68 -2.69
C GLN A 175 4.97 3.16 -3.92
N GLN A 176 6.29 3.31 -3.96
CA GLN A 176 7.11 2.70 -5.02
C GLN A 176 7.50 1.26 -4.69
N VAL A 177 7.69 1.00 -3.40
CA VAL A 177 8.02 -0.29 -2.81
C VAL A 177 7.34 -0.30 -1.44
N ALA A 178 6.78 -1.44 -1.04
CA ALA A 178 6.20 -1.62 0.29
C ALA A 178 6.77 -2.89 0.95
N ARG A 179 6.49 -3.04 2.24
CA ARG A 179 6.84 -4.23 3.01
C ARG A 179 5.67 -4.60 3.91
N THR A 180 5.26 -5.85 3.88
CA THR A 180 4.20 -6.39 4.74
C THR A 180 4.61 -7.77 5.28
N LYS A 181 3.69 -8.46 5.96
CA LYS A 181 3.83 -9.85 6.39
C LYS A 181 2.77 -10.71 5.74
N VAL A 182 3.18 -11.79 5.08
CA VAL A 182 2.27 -12.79 4.50
C VAL A 182 2.60 -14.14 5.13
N GLY A 183 1.60 -14.80 5.73
CA GLY A 183 1.83 -16.09 6.41
C GLY A 183 2.84 -16.04 7.56
N GLY A 184 3.02 -14.86 8.19
CA GLY A 184 4.03 -14.63 9.24
C GLY A 184 5.45 -14.33 8.71
N GLU A 185 5.69 -14.48 7.42
CA GLU A 185 6.96 -14.18 6.77
C GLU A 185 7.02 -12.72 6.33
N GLY A 186 8.20 -12.09 6.42
CA GLY A 186 8.41 -10.73 5.92
C GLY A 186 8.55 -10.71 4.39
N VAL A 187 7.77 -9.88 3.72
CA VAL A 187 7.70 -9.84 2.25
C VAL A 187 7.84 -8.42 1.73
N MET A 188 8.65 -8.26 0.68
CA MET A 188 8.73 -7.03 -0.11
C MET A 188 7.65 -7.02 -1.18
N LEU A 189 7.07 -5.86 -1.44
CA LEU A 189 6.14 -5.62 -2.53
C LEU A 189 6.79 -4.61 -3.50
N SER A 190 6.88 -4.98 -4.76
CA SER A 190 7.39 -4.14 -5.84
C SER A 190 6.61 -4.46 -7.10
N HIS A 191 6.40 -3.51 -8.00
CA HIS A 191 5.85 -3.87 -9.31
C HIS A 191 6.83 -4.76 -10.10
N PHE A 192 8.13 -4.43 -10.07
CA PHE A 192 9.14 -5.17 -10.80
C PHE A 192 9.62 -6.41 -10.04
N PRO A 193 10.01 -7.49 -10.75
CA PRO A 193 10.73 -8.61 -10.15
C PRO A 193 12.13 -8.17 -9.65
N TYR A 194 12.80 -9.04 -8.90
CA TYR A 194 14.19 -8.79 -8.49
C TYR A 194 15.11 -8.63 -9.70
N ALA A 195 16.16 -7.81 -9.53
CA ALA A 195 17.19 -7.63 -10.55
C ALA A 195 17.81 -8.98 -10.96
N GLY A 196 17.93 -9.20 -12.27
CA GLY A 196 18.45 -10.45 -12.85
C GLY A 196 17.41 -11.57 -13.02
N THR A 197 16.16 -11.35 -12.61
CA THR A 197 15.06 -12.29 -12.91
C THR A 197 14.82 -12.34 -14.42
N PRO A 198 14.77 -13.53 -15.05
CA PRO A 198 14.40 -13.66 -16.46
C PRO A 198 13.00 -13.09 -16.70
N ASP A 199 12.94 -12.02 -17.50
CA ASP A 199 11.70 -11.33 -17.82
C ASP A 199 11.69 -10.94 -19.29
N ARG A 200 10.63 -11.33 -19.99
CA ARG A 200 10.43 -11.05 -21.42
C ARG A 200 10.26 -9.56 -21.72
N PHE A 201 9.86 -8.77 -20.73
CA PHE A 201 9.69 -7.32 -20.86
C PHE A 201 10.89 -6.54 -20.32
N SER A 202 11.91 -7.23 -19.82
CA SER A 202 13.08 -6.60 -19.23
C SER A 202 13.69 -5.55 -20.15
N ARG A 203 14.08 -4.42 -19.55
CA ARG A 203 14.81 -3.35 -20.20
C ARG A 203 15.86 -2.87 -19.24
N LYS A 204 17.04 -2.51 -19.76
CA LYS A 204 18.13 -1.92 -18.97
C LYS A 204 17.70 -0.69 -18.14
N SER A 205 16.69 0.05 -18.62
CA SER A 205 16.13 1.18 -17.87
C SER A 205 15.39 0.77 -16.58
N PHE A 206 14.94 -0.48 -16.48
CA PHE A 206 14.22 -1.00 -15.32
C PHE A 206 15.18 -1.41 -14.21
N ASP A 207 16.45 -1.72 -14.52
CA ASP A 207 17.49 -2.07 -13.53
C ASP A 207 17.59 -1.03 -12.40
N GLN A 208 17.32 0.25 -12.68
CA GLN A 208 17.33 1.33 -11.67
C GLN A 208 16.18 1.24 -10.65
N TYR A 209 15.10 0.56 -11.00
CA TYR A 209 13.88 0.43 -10.20
C TYR A 209 13.66 -0.99 -9.66
N GLN A 210 14.49 -1.94 -10.10
CA GLN A 210 14.48 -3.30 -9.58
C GLN A 210 15.20 -3.36 -8.23
N LEU A 211 14.59 -4.03 -7.26
CA LEU A 211 15.24 -4.32 -6.00
C LEU A 211 16.36 -5.36 -6.23
N PRO A 212 17.48 -5.27 -5.50
CA PRO A 212 18.43 -6.37 -5.42
C PRO A 212 17.81 -7.53 -4.62
N ASP A 213 18.08 -8.78 -5.02
CA ASP A 213 17.72 -9.94 -4.22
C ASP A 213 18.71 -10.07 -3.04
N LEU A 214 18.24 -9.72 -1.85
CA LEU A 214 18.97 -9.86 -0.58
C LEU A 214 18.38 -10.99 0.31
N GLY A 215 17.61 -11.91 -0.28
CA GLY A 215 17.09 -13.11 0.38
C GLY A 215 15.72 -12.98 1.05
N MET A 216 15.06 -11.83 0.94
CA MET A 216 13.65 -11.68 1.38
C MET A 216 12.71 -12.27 0.33
N TRP A 217 11.47 -12.58 0.72
CA TRP A 217 10.42 -12.85 -0.24
C TRP A 217 10.01 -11.57 -0.99
N LEU A 218 9.67 -11.72 -2.25
CA LEU A 218 9.11 -10.68 -3.12
C LEU A 218 7.78 -11.15 -3.71
N ILE A 219 6.79 -10.26 -3.66
CA ILE A 219 5.58 -10.34 -4.48
C ILE A 219 5.67 -9.20 -5.50
N HIS A 220 5.45 -9.52 -6.78
CA HIS A 220 5.58 -8.56 -7.86
C HIS A 220 4.60 -8.76 -9.01
N GLY A 221 4.50 -7.78 -9.92
CA GLY A 221 3.73 -7.83 -11.17
C GLY A 221 4.63 -7.86 -12.41
N HIS A 222 4.35 -7.00 -13.38
CA HIS A 222 5.16 -6.63 -14.55
C HIS A 222 5.35 -7.72 -15.62
N THR A 223 5.62 -8.95 -15.20
CA THR A 223 6.08 -10.01 -16.12
C THR A 223 4.96 -10.54 -17.00
N HIS A 224 3.68 -10.35 -16.61
CA HIS A 224 2.51 -10.99 -17.20
C HIS A 224 2.75 -12.48 -17.50
N SER A 225 3.49 -13.15 -16.62
CA SER A 225 3.73 -14.58 -16.74
C SER A 225 2.46 -15.33 -16.36
N GLY A 226 2.18 -16.44 -17.04
CA GLY A 226 1.20 -17.41 -16.54
C GLY A 226 1.74 -18.23 -15.37
N GLU A 227 3.04 -18.17 -15.11
CA GLU A 227 3.68 -18.82 -13.97
C GLU A 227 3.68 -17.91 -12.75
N ARG A 228 3.30 -18.47 -11.59
CA ARG A 228 3.28 -17.76 -10.32
C ARG A 228 4.67 -17.53 -9.73
N ARG A 229 5.68 -18.33 -10.11
CA ARG A 229 7.04 -18.23 -9.58
C ARG A 229 7.97 -17.69 -10.65
N SER A 230 8.52 -16.51 -10.41
CA SER A 230 9.59 -15.93 -11.24
C SER A 230 10.98 -16.24 -10.71
N GLY A 231 11.07 -16.76 -9.48
CA GLY A 231 12.32 -17.18 -8.85
C GLY A 231 12.10 -17.91 -7.53
N LYS A 232 13.21 -18.27 -6.86
CA LYS A 232 13.16 -19.04 -5.61
C LYS A 232 12.38 -18.33 -4.51
N ARG A 233 12.51 -17.01 -4.38
CA ARG A 233 11.80 -16.20 -3.37
C ARG A 233 10.99 -15.06 -4.01
N SER A 234 10.45 -15.31 -5.20
CA SER A 234 9.78 -14.28 -6.01
C SER A 234 8.50 -14.84 -6.61
N ILE A 235 7.37 -14.21 -6.28
CA ILE A 235 6.03 -14.60 -6.68
C ILE A 235 5.41 -13.50 -7.54
N CYS A 236 4.93 -13.88 -8.71
CA CYS A 236 4.21 -13.04 -9.65
C CYS A 236 2.71 -13.04 -9.33
N VAL A 237 2.12 -11.86 -9.21
CA VAL A 237 0.67 -11.62 -9.03
C VAL A 237 0.05 -10.86 -10.21
N SER A 238 0.73 -10.84 -11.35
CA SER A 238 0.10 -10.46 -12.63
C SER A 238 -1.17 -11.29 -12.84
N LEU A 239 -2.23 -10.65 -13.35
CA LEU A 239 -3.52 -11.32 -13.56
C LEU A 239 -3.43 -12.62 -14.37
N GLU A 240 -2.46 -12.74 -15.28
CA GLU A 240 -2.22 -13.93 -16.10
C GLU A 240 -1.88 -15.19 -15.28
N ALA A 241 -1.28 -15.05 -14.09
CA ALA A 241 -0.90 -16.19 -13.24
C ALA A 241 -2.03 -16.68 -12.31
N TRP A 242 -3.14 -15.94 -12.27
CA TRP A 242 -4.20 -16.08 -11.27
C TRP A 242 -5.60 -16.00 -11.87
N ASP A 243 -5.81 -16.44 -13.10
CA ASP A 243 -7.15 -16.51 -13.73
C ASP A 243 -7.93 -15.18 -13.68
N LEU A 244 -7.21 -14.05 -13.84
CA LEU A 244 -7.73 -12.68 -13.77
C LEU A 244 -8.34 -12.28 -12.41
N ARG A 245 -8.03 -12.97 -11.31
CA ARG A 245 -8.44 -12.59 -9.95
C ARG A 245 -7.24 -12.23 -9.06
N PRO A 246 -7.48 -11.48 -7.96
CA PRO A 246 -6.48 -11.33 -6.92
C PRO A 246 -6.10 -12.66 -6.26
N ALA A 247 -4.83 -12.78 -5.91
CA ALA A 247 -4.29 -13.86 -5.10
C ALA A 247 -4.49 -13.53 -3.61
N SER A 248 -5.05 -14.45 -2.83
CA SER A 248 -5.16 -14.27 -1.39
C SER A 248 -3.81 -14.48 -0.69
N ALA A 249 -3.62 -13.87 0.48
CA ALA A 249 -2.46 -14.10 1.33
C ALA A 249 -2.25 -15.58 1.68
N GLU A 250 -3.32 -16.36 1.81
CA GLU A 250 -3.27 -17.81 2.04
C GLU A 250 -2.66 -18.55 0.84
N GLU A 251 -3.12 -18.24 -0.37
CA GLU A 251 -2.58 -18.82 -1.59
C GLU A 251 -1.10 -18.45 -1.80
N ILE A 252 -0.75 -17.19 -1.54
CA ILE A 252 0.65 -16.75 -1.59
C ILE A 252 1.48 -17.50 -0.54
N THR A 253 0.97 -17.67 0.68
CA THR A 253 1.65 -18.44 1.73
C THR A 253 1.87 -19.90 1.31
N ALA A 254 0.87 -20.52 0.67
CA ALA A 254 0.99 -21.87 0.15
C ALA A 254 2.07 -21.95 -0.94
N GLU A 255 2.09 -21.01 -1.89
CA GLU A 255 3.14 -20.92 -2.91
C GLU A 255 4.52 -20.75 -2.27
N MET A 256 4.66 -19.94 -1.22
CA MET A 256 5.93 -19.74 -0.50
C MET A 256 6.48 -21.04 0.14
N GLN A 257 5.61 -21.99 0.46
CA GLN A 257 5.97 -23.27 1.07
C GLN A 257 6.33 -24.36 0.04
N LEU A 258 5.96 -24.17 -1.24
CA LEU A 258 6.34 -25.08 -2.32
C LEU A 258 7.87 -25.03 -2.52
N ARG A 259 8.49 -26.21 -2.50
CA ARG A 259 9.93 -26.42 -2.60
C ARG A 259 10.40 -26.45 -4.05
#